data_AF-A0A162KFE1-F1
#
_entry.id   AF-A0A162KFE1-F1
#
_cell.length_a   1.000
_cell.length_b   1.000
_cell.length_c   1.000
_cell.angle_alpha   90.00
_cell.angle_beta   90.00
_cell.angle_gamma   90.00
#
_symmetry.space_group_name_H-M   'P 1'
#
loop_
_entity.id
_entity.type
_entity.pdbx_description
1 polymer ?
#
loop_
_entity_poly.entity_id
_entity_poly.type
_entity_poly.pdbx_seq_one_letter_code
_entity_poly.pdbx_strand_id
1 'polypeptide(L)'
;MKECLVHFQVKHKEELKHLRGLIFLNENQQPGNEQLIEMFKDMAYIVVLSDPNSLVFKPVDPSADYESIRITELDMGEEKYTEDRDLKTILSNFL
;
A
#
# COMPACT_ATOMS: atom_id res chain seq x y z
N MET A 1 -14.09 15.56 1.40
CA MET A 1 -13.22 14.51 1.97
C MET A 1 -13.34 13.29 1.08
N LYS A 2 -12.22 12.63 0.73
CA LYS A 2 -12.23 11.45 -0.13
C LYS A 2 -11.61 10.24 0.56
N GLU A 3 -12.09 9.07 0.19
CA GLU A 3 -11.58 7.78 0.64
C GLU A 3 -10.49 7.31 -0.32
N CYS A 4 -9.33 6.97 0.20
CA CYS A 4 -8.26 6.33 -0.55
C CYS A 4 -8.07 4.90 -0.05
N LEU A 5 -8.31 3.93 -0.92
CA LEU A 5 -8.09 2.53 -0.64
C LEU A 5 -6.67 2.15 -1.08
N VAL A 6 -5.85 1.80 -0.10
CA VAL A 6 -4.47 1.40 -0.28
C VAL A 6 -4.41 -0.12 -0.36
N HIS A 7 -4.07 -0.65 -1.53
CA HIS A 7 -3.75 -2.07 -1.69
C HIS A 7 -2.28 -2.30 -1.40
N PHE A 8 -1.99 -3.25 -0.52
CA PHE A 8 -0.61 -3.57 -0.17
C PHE A 8 -0.43 -5.05 0.13
N GLN A 9 0.82 -5.48 0.01
CA GLN A 9 1.26 -6.82 0.33
C GLN A 9 2.15 -6.79 1.56
N VAL A 10 1.87 -7.65 2.53
CA VAL A 10 2.71 -7.90 3.70
C VAL A 10 3.43 -9.22 3.47
N LYS A 11 4.76 -9.15 3.36
CA LYS A 11 5.61 -10.32 3.22
C LYS A 11 5.95 -10.85 4.60
N HIS A 12 5.41 -12.01 4.95
CA HIS A 12 5.85 -12.79 6.11
C HIS A 12 6.90 -13.82 5.68
N LYS A 13 7.55 -14.47 6.65
CA LYS A 13 8.55 -15.52 6.37
C LYS A 13 7.98 -16.70 5.58
N GLU A 14 6.72 -17.04 5.83
CA GLU A 14 6.08 -18.23 5.27
C GLU A 14 5.01 -17.91 4.20
N GLU A 15 4.51 -16.67 4.16
CA GLU A 15 3.40 -16.31 3.28
C GLU A 15 3.41 -14.82 2.86
N LEU A 16 2.71 -14.53 1.76
CA LEU A 16 2.47 -13.17 1.28
C LEU A 16 0.99 -12.82 1.45
N LYS A 17 0.67 -11.91 2.37
CA LYS A 17 -0.71 -11.47 2.62
C LYS A 17 -1.04 -10.25 1.78
N HIS A 18 -2.22 -10.24 1.19
CA HIS A 18 -2.76 -9.08 0.48
C HIS A 18 -3.80 -8.42 1.38
N LEU A 19 -3.57 -7.17 1.73
CA LEU A 19 -4.42 -6.41 2.62
C LEU A 19 -4.82 -5.09 1.96
N ARG A 20 -5.84 -4.48 2.56
CA ARG A 20 -6.37 -3.19 2.15
C ARG A 20 -6.41 -2.28 3.36
N GLY A 21 -5.88 -1.08 3.19
CA GLY A 21 -5.95 -0.01 4.17
C GLY A 21 -6.83 1.10 3.62
N LEU A 22 -7.44 1.86 4.52
CA LEU A 22 -8.28 2.99 4.16
C LEU A 22 -7.70 4.26 4.79
N ILE A 23 -7.48 5.28 3.97
CA ILE A 23 -7.03 6.60 4.41
C ILE A 23 -8.05 7.63 3.97
N PHE A 24 -8.46 8.50 4.90
CA PHE A 24 -9.29 9.66 4.58
C PHE A 24 -8.39 10.84 4.24
N LEU A 25 -8.53 11.38 3.03
CA LEU A 25 -7.74 12.50 2.53
C LEU A 25 -8.65 13.70 2.22
N ASN A 26 -8.06 14.89 2.17
CA ASN A 26 -8.74 16.04 1.58
C ASN A 26 -8.83 15.86 0.06
N GLU A 27 -9.80 16.55 -0.55
CA GLU A 27 -10.00 16.52 -1.99
C GLU A 27 -8.72 16.95 -2.72
N ASN A 28 -8.36 16.20 -3.77
CA ASN A 28 -7.15 16.38 -4.58
C ASN A 28 -5.78 16.15 -3.89
N GLN A 29 -5.74 15.55 -2.69
CA GLN A 29 -4.47 15.14 -2.07
C GLN A 29 -4.16 13.64 -2.30
N GLN A 30 -2.89 13.32 -2.50
CA GLN A 30 -2.39 11.94 -2.44
C GLN A 30 -1.93 11.62 -1.01
N PRO A 31 -2.01 10.34 -0.58
CA PRO A 31 -1.49 9.97 0.72
C PRO A 31 0.02 10.15 0.75
N GLY A 32 0.51 10.99 1.65
CA GLY A 32 1.92 11.14 1.94
C GLY A 32 2.47 9.96 2.72
N ASN A 33 3.80 9.84 2.76
CA ASN A 33 4.48 8.76 3.48
C ASN A 33 4.09 8.68 4.97
N GLU A 34 3.89 9.83 5.62
CA GLU A 34 3.49 9.88 7.03
C GLU A 34 2.10 9.27 7.24
N GLN A 35 1.13 9.59 6.37
CA GLN A 35 -0.24 9.06 6.45
C GLN A 35 -0.27 7.56 6.18
N LEU A 36 0.58 7.06 5.28
CA LEU A 36 0.75 5.63 5.05
C LEU A 36 1.32 4.94 6.29
N ILE A 37 2.34 5.53 6.94
CA ILE A 37 2.94 4.99 8.17
C ILE A 37 1.93 4.99 9.32
N GLU A 38 1.14 6.06 9.47
CA GLU A 38 0.06 6.12 10.47
C GLU A 38 -0.99 5.04 10.24
N MET A 39 -1.45 4.87 8.99
CA MET A 39 -2.37 3.79 8.61
C MET A 39 -1.80 2.41 8.98
N PHE A 40 -0.53 2.14 8.66
CA PHE A 40 0.11 0.88 9.03
C PHE A 40 0.17 0.70 10.54
N LYS A 41 0.51 1.76 11.29
CA LYS A 41 0.56 1.74 12.75
C LYS A 41 -0.80 1.42 13.38
N ASP A 42 -1.88 1.98 12.85
CA ASP A 42 -3.26 1.68 13.30
C ASP A 42 -3.65 0.23 13.05
N MET A 43 -3.05 -0.40 12.02
CA MET A 43 -3.15 -1.82 11.71
C MET A 43 -2.11 -2.69 12.48
N ALA A 44 -1.47 -2.13 13.50
CA ALA A 44 -0.41 -2.75 14.31
C ALA A 44 0.91 -3.09 13.56
N TYR A 45 1.13 -2.50 12.39
CA TYR A 45 2.39 -2.58 11.66
C TYR A 45 3.26 -1.35 11.94
N ILE A 46 4.34 -1.55 12.71
CA ILE A 46 5.30 -0.48 13.00
C ILE A 46 6.39 -0.49 11.94
N VAL A 47 6.33 0.44 10.99
CA VAL A 47 7.19 0.44 9.81
C VAL A 47 7.89 1.77 9.56
N VAL A 48 8.99 1.70 8.83
CA VAL A 48 9.71 2.85 8.26
C VAL A 48 9.84 2.68 6.74
N LEU A 49 9.79 3.80 6.02
CA LEU A 49 10.02 3.80 4.57
C LEU A 49 11.47 3.37 4.29
N SER A 50 11.63 2.26 3.59
CA SER A 50 12.94 1.72 3.20
C SER A 50 13.33 2.13 1.78
N ASP A 51 12.36 2.24 0.87
CA ASP A 51 12.58 2.70 -0.50
C ASP A 51 11.41 3.60 -0.94
N PRO A 52 11.64 4.91 -1.11
CA PRO A 52 10.60 5.85 -1.53
C PRO A 52 10.14 5.65 -2.98
N ASN A 53 10.95 5.06 -3.86
CA ASN A 53 10.58 4.90 -5.27
C ASN A 53 9.59 3.75 -5.48
N SER A 54 9.74 2.69 -4.68
CA SER A 54 8.91 1.48 -4.77
C SER A 54 7.88 1.34 -3.65
N LEU A 55 7.73 2.39 -2.82
CA LEU A 55 6.84 2.44 -1.65
C LEU A 55 6.97 1.18 -0.77
N VAL A 56 8.21 0.77 -0.51
CA VAL A 56 8.53 -0.38 0.34
C VAL A 56 8.84 0.09 1.75
N PHE A 57 8.13 -0.49 2.71
CA PHE A 57 8.25 -0.24 4.13
C PHE A 57 8.81 -1.49 4.80
N LYS A 58 9.67 -1.29 5.82
CA LYS A 58 10.25 -2.37 6.61
C LYS A 58 9.86 -2.22 8.08
N PRO A 59 9.74 -3.33 8.82
CA PRO A 59 9.51 -3.24 10.26
C PRO A 59 10.64 -2.45 10.92
N VAL A 60 10.29 -1.61 11.88
CA VAL A 60 11.27 -0.98 12.77
C VAL A 60 11.82 -2.01 13.77
N ASP A 61 10.97 -2.93 14.20
CA ASP A 61 11.32 -4.01 15.12
C ASP A 61 11.84 -5.24 14.33
N PRO A 62 13.11 -5.63 14.48
CA PRO A 62 13.66 -6.81 13.81
C PRO A 62 13.03 -8.13 14.28
N SER A 63 12.28 -8.12 15.39
CA SER A 63 11.54 -9.29 15.90
C SER A 63 10.13 -9.42 15.31
N ALA A 64 9.69 -8.48 14.47
CA ALA A 64 8.41 -8.54 13.78
C ALA A 64 8.25 -9.83 12.96
N ASP A 65 7.01 -10.31 12.85
CA ASP A 65 6.64 -11.53 12.12
C ASP A 65 6.53 -11.31 10.60
N TYR A 66 6.82 -10.10 10.12
CA TYR A 66 6.83 -9.71 8.72
C TYR A 66 8.18 -9.08 8.33
N GLU A 67 8.57 -9.26 7.06
CA GLU A 67 9.84 -8.78 6.49
C GLU A 67 9.69 -7.41 5.82
N SER A 68 8.58 -7.18 5.13
CA SER A 68 8.33 -5.93 4.42
C SER A 68 6.86 -5.74 4.07
N ILE A 69 6.45 -4.48 3.93
CA ILE A 69 5.16 -4.10 3.37
C ILE A 69 5.41 -3.33 2.09
N ARG A 70 4.71 -3.67 1.00
CA ARG A 70 4.79 -2.96 -0.27
C ARG A 70 3.40 -2.55 -0.73
N ILE A 71 3.24 -1.27 -1.06
CA ILE A 71 2.02 -0.77 -1.69
C ILE A 71 2.02 -1.20 -3.15
N THR A 72 0.91 -1.78 -3.61
CA THR A 72 0.75 -2.26 -4.99
C THR A 72 -0.17 -1.36 -5.81
N GLU A 73 -1.16 -0.74 -5.17
CA GLU A 73 -2.13 0.14 -5.84
C GLU A 73 -2.72 1.14 -4.84
N LEU A 74 -2.96 2.36 -5.30
CA LEU A 74 -3.70 3.40 -4.60
C LEU A 74 -4.95 3.73 -5.40
N ASP A 75 -6.11 3.37 -4.86
CA ASP A 75 -7.40 3.71 -5.46
C ASP A 75 -7.95 4.96 -4.76
N MET A 76 -8.02 6.08 -5.48
CA MET A 76 -8.55 7.36 -4.99
C MET A 76 -9.97 7.63 -5.48
N GLY A 77 -10.71 6.59 -5.87
CA GLY A 77 -12.11 6.67 -6.33
C GLY A 77 -12.24 7.07 -7.80
N GLU A 78 -11.72 8.25 -8.18
CA GLU A 78 -11.76 8.74 -9.57
C GLU A 78 -10.43 8.54 -10.33
N GLU A 79 -9.33 8.37 -9.61
CA GLU A 79 -8.00 8.12 -10.16
C GLU A 79 -7.39 6.87 -9.50
N LYS A 80 -7.13 5.84 -10.30
CA LYS A 80 -6.37 4.66 -9.87
C LYS A 80 -4.91 4.85 -10.22
N TYR A 81 -4.06 4.88 -9.21
CA TYR A 81 -2.61 4.86 -9.38
C TYR A 81 -2.11 3.45 -9.09
N THR A 82 -1.94 2.67 -10.14
CA THR A 82 -1.14 1.44 -10.13
C THR A 82 0.30 1.81 -10.48
N GLU A 83 1.28 1.33 -9.69
CA GLU A 83 2.69 1.43 -10.09
C GLU A 83 2.82 0.87 -11.51
N ASP A 84 3.28 1.71 -12.44
CA ASP A 84 3.29 1.53 -13.88
C ASP A 84 4.26 0.40 -14.29
N ARG A 85 3.84 -0.86 -14.05
CA ARG A 85 4.55 -2.06 -14.52
C ARG A 85 3.74 -3.00 -15.39
N ASP A 86 2.43 -2.80 -15.53
CA ASP A 86 1.62 -3.60 -16.45
C ASP A 86 0.48 -2.80 -17.09
N LEU A 87 0.85 -1.76 -17.86
CA LEU A 87 0.07 -1.35 -19.03
C LEU A 87 0.04 -2.50 -20.06
N LYS A 88 -0.60 -3.66 -19.76
CA LYS A 88 -0.95 -4.67 -20.79
C LYS A 88 -1.88 -5.83 -20.45
N THR A 89 -2.43 -5.98 -19.25
CA THR A 89 -3.32 -7.13 -18.98
C THR A 89 -4.30 -6.71 -17.90
N ILE A 90 -5.51 -6.24 -18.21
CA ILE A 90 -6.72 -7.06 -18.35
C ILE A 90 -7.78 -6.20 -19.08
N LEU A 91 -7.84 -6.29 -20.40
CA LEU A 91 -9.05 -6.01 -21.19
C LEU A 91 -9.39 -7.25 -22.04
N SER A 92 -9.20 -8.43 -21.46
CA SER A 92 -9.49 -9.70 -22.14
C SER A 92 -10.11 -10.65 -21.12
N ASN A 93 -11.41 -10.50 -20.91
CA ASN A 93 -12.37 -11.59 -20.77
C ASN A 93 -13.75 -11.02 -20.42
N PHE A 94 -14.38 -10.37 -21.40
CA PHE A 94 -15.82 -10.50 -21.56
C PHE A 94 -16.02 -11.32 -22.83
N LEU A 95 -16.08 -12.64 -22.63
CA LEU A 95 -16.67 -13.58 -23.58
C LEU A 95 -18.17 -13.65 -23.27
#